data_AF-A0A7W1AFW3-F1
#
_entry.id   AF-A0A7W1AFW3-F1
#
_cell.length_a   1.000
_cell.length_b   1.000
_cell.length_c   1.000
_cell.angle_alpha   90.00
_cell.angle_beta   90.00
_cell.angle_gamma   90.00
#
_symmetry.space_group_name_H-M   'P 1'
#
loop_
_entity.id
_entity.type
_entity.pdbx_description
1 polymer ?
#
loop_
_entity_poly.entity_id
_entity_poly.type
_entity_poly.pdbx_seq_one_letter_code
_entity_poly.pdbx_strand_id
1 'polypeptide(L)'
;MRTWMCFVVVVVLAIACGDKKESQGGGSGSGSAPVAKPDDNSVEIFIDDQPAVKIAAKDLASWPRLDSLLPQEARRLGTWQRLSFTTTGAPTVLEKPAQNHPDQVPVVFASSDGKPTFGMFDPVEYAKKGQAGFRVEGVREVRLSLSKMDRGGDHQGGGGEGADITKLVLEIVTKDGKKQLTGPEIVKLPREPQPGSDDTKGWRVTQFLEAVGVTKYESIVLFDASGATVPLTKKELDPATSNPFVKLNKSGVLRFRMFTKQGAGWSPGADLRGLSKIEVK
;
A
#
# COMPACT_ATOMS: atom_id res chain seq x y z
N MET A 1 23.97 -53.79 9.54
CA MET A 1 25.26 -53.24 9.09
C MET A 1 25.21 -51.74 9.40
N ARG A 2 25.74 -51.25 10.54
CA ARG A 2 27.12 -50.72 10.74
C ARG A 2 27.49 -49.76 9.60
N THR A 3 27.66 -48.43 9.80
CA THR A 3 28.64 -47.68 10.63
C THR A 3 28.20 -46.20 10.79
N TRP A 4 28.16 -45.57 11.97
CA TRP A 4 29.23 -44.86 12.75
C TRP A 4 29.80 -43.60 12.06
N MET A 5 29.44 -42.37 12.47
CA MET A 5 29.99 -41.47 13.53
C MET A 5 31.10 -40.51 13.02
N CYS A 6 30.97 -39.20 13.31
CA CYS A 6 31.97 -38.41 14.07
C CYS A 6 31.55 -36.95 14.28
N PHE A 7 31.41 -36.58 15.56
CA PHE A 7 31.40 -35.22 16.09
C PHE A 7 32.83 -34.64 16.09
N VAL A 8 32.96 -33.33 15.86
CA VAL A 8 34.15 -32.57 16.30
C VAL A 8 33.68 -31.30 16.99
N VAL A 9 33.96 -31.24 18.30
CA VAL A 9 33.87 -30.07 19.18
C VAL A 9 35.29 -29.53 19.32
N VAL A 10 35.51 -28.24 19.09
CA VAL A 10 36.75 -27.56 19.44
C VAL A 10 36.44 -26.48 20.47
N VAL A 11 36.81 -26.77 21.72
CA VAL A 11 36.91 -25.81 22.82
C VAL A 11 38.39 -25.47 22.93
N VAL A 12 38.74 -24.18 22.81
CA VAL A 12 40.04 -23.67 23.23
C VAL A 12 39.80 -22.55 24.22
N LEU A 13 40.10 -22.86 25.48
CA LEU A 13 40.19 -21.95 26.62
C LEU A 13 41.69 -21.88 26.96
N ALA A 14 42.29 -20.69 26.84
CA ALA A 14 43.60 -20.40 27.40
C ALA A 14 43.55 -19.05 28.09
N ILE A 15 43.85 -19.10 29.38
CA ILE A 15 43.95 -18.04 30.38
C ILE A 15 45.36 -17.44 30.28
N ALA A 16 45.48 -16.10 30.33
CA ALA A 16 46.68 -15.43 30.81
C ALA A 16 46.34 -14.05 31.39
N CYS A 17 46.47 -13.94 32.71
CA CYS A 17 46.57 -12.69 33.47
C CYS A 17 48.01 -12.14 33.39
N GLY A 18 48.21 -10.82 33.50
CA GLY A 18 49.48 -10.26 34.01
C GLY A 18 49.94 -8.91 33.47
N ASP A 19 49.45 -7.85 34.12
CA ASP A 19 50.12 -6.60 34.56
C ASP A 19 50.76 -5.54 33.61
N LYS A 20 50.27 -4.31 33.86
CA LYS A 20 50.90 -2.97 33.92
C LYS A 20 51.85 -2.51 32.81
N LYS A 21 51.37 -1.51 32.05
CA LYS A 21 52.12 -0.27 31.77
C LYS A 21 51.21 0.95 31.93
N GLU A 22 51.62 1.85 32.82
CA GLU A 22 51.19 3.25 32.84
C GLU A 22 51.64 3.94 31.56
N SER A 23 50.74 4.69 30.93
CA SER A 23 51.08 5.83 30.11
C SER A 23 50.08 6.95 30.36
N GLN A 24 50.53 7.98 31.08
CA GLN A 24 49.94 9.30 31.05
C GLN A 24 49.98 9.87 29.63
N GLY A 25 48.89 10.52 29.20
CA GLY A 25 48.97 11.53 28.14
C GLY A 25 47.71 11.68 27.30
N GLY A 26 47.04 12.84 27.44
CA GLY A 26 46.21 13.41 26.38
C GLY A 26 44.71 13.29 26.56
N GLY A 27 44.15 14.02 27.53
CA GLY A 27 42.72 14.33 27.54
C GLY A 27 42.36 15.19 26.33
N SER A 28 41.85 14.56 25.27
CA SER A 28 41.14 15.24 24.19
C SER A 28 39.66 15.24 24.55
N GLY A 29 39.20 16.35 25.14
CA GLY A 29 37.81 16.59 25.46
C GLY A 29 37.00 16.72 24.19
N SER A 30 36.56 15.58 23.64
CA SER A 30 35.50 15.54 22.63
C SER A 30 34.19 15.83 23.36
N GLY A 31 33.81 17.11 23.39
CA GLY A 31 32.51 17.53 23.87
C GLY A 31 31.45 16.90 22.96
N SER A 32 30.88 15.78 23.39
CA SER A 32 29.67 15.23 22.80
C SER A 32 28.62 16.34 22.85
N ALA A 33 28.28 16.89 21.68
CA ALA A 33 27.15 17.78 21.55
C ALA A 33 25.92 17.09 22.17
N PRO A 34 25.10 17.80 22.97
CA PRO A 34 23.89 17.21 23.53
C PRO A 34 23.08 16.62 22.39
N VAL A 35 22.83 15.31 22.46
CA VAL A 35 21.92 14.63 21.54
C VAL A 35 20.58 15.36 21.68
N ALA A 36 20.17 16.06 20.63
CA ALA A 36 18.92 16.80 20.62
C ALA A 36 17.80 15.85 21.06
N LYS A 37 17.06 16.25 22.10
CA LYS A 37 15.92 15.48 22.60
C LYS A 37 15.02 15.18 21.40
N PRO A 38 14.61 13.92 21.17
CA PRO A 38 13.69 13.60 20.09
C PRO A 38 12.47 14.51 20.20
N ASP A 39 12.10 15.16 19.10
CA ASP A 39 10.85 15.90 19.03
C ASP A 39 9.72 14.89 19.28
N ASP A 40 9.08 15.01 20.45
CA ASP A 40 8.06 14.09 20.97
C ASP A 40 6.85 13.98 20.01
N ASN A 41 6.77 14.86 19.00
CA ASN A 41 5.71 14.91 17.99
C ASN A 41 6.17 14.57 16.56
N SER A 42 7.40 14.08 16.39
CA SER A 42 7.88 13.56 15.10
C SER A 42 7.69 12.05 15.01
N VAL A 43 7.60 11.52 13.78
CA VAL A 43 7.54 10.07 13.54
C VAL A 43 8.73 9.65 12.72
N GLU A 44 9.50 8.68 13.22
CA GLU A 44 10.61 8.07 12.49
C GLU A 44 10.16 6.76 11.82
N ILE A 45 10.50 6.62 10.55
CA ILE A 45 10.16 5.46 9.73
C ILE A 45 11.43 4.71 9.41
N PHE A 46 11.41 3.40 9.65
CA PHE A 46 12.50 2.49 9.35
C PHE A 46 12.05 1.43 8.34
N ILE A 47 12.95 1.00 7.47
CA ILE A 47 12.75 -0.12 6.54
C ILE A 47 13.83 -1.15 6.84
N ASP A 48 13.43 -2.36 7.25
CA ASP A 48 14.33 -3.44 7.67
C ASP A 48 15.41 -2.93 8.65
N ASP A 49 14.93 -2.19 9.67
CA ASP A 49 15.71 -1.54 10.73
C ASP A 49 16.67 -0.42 10.30
N GLN A 50 16.68 -0.03 9.03
CA GLN A 50 17.42 1.14 8.54
C GLN A 50 16.54 2.39 8.55
N PRO A 51 17.04 3.55 9.03
CA PRO A 51 16.30 4.81 8.96
C PRO A 51 15.96 5.17 7.52
N ALA A 52 14.70 5.48 7.24
CA ALA A 52 14.23 5.83 5.90
C ALA A 52 13.73 7.28 5.82
N VAL A 53 12.83 7.67 6.72
CA VAL A 53 12.17 8.98 6.70
C VAL A 53 11.90 9.46 8.12
N LYS A 54 12.05 10.76 8.37
CA LYS A 54 11.54 11.42 9.58
C LYS A 54 10.45 12.41 9.19
N ILE A 55 9.24 12.22 9.72
CA ILE A 55 8.09 13.10 9.48
C ILE A 55 8.04 14.12 10.60
N ALA A 56 8.20 15.40 10.28
CA ALA A 56 8.11 16.46 11.28
C ALA A 56 6.65 16.66 11.70
N ALA A 57 6.45 17.14 12.93
CA ALA A 57 5.11 17.38 13.50
C ALA A 57 4.20 18.23 12.58
N LYS A 58 4.78 19.26 11.95
CA LYS A 58 4.05 20.14 11.01
C LYS A 58 3.51 19.42 9.78
N ASP A 59 4.19 18.36 9.33
CA ASP A 59 3.84 17.65 8.10
C ASP A 59 2.71 16.65 8.35
N LEU A 60 2.50 16.22 9.61
CA LEU A 60 1.40 15.33 10.01
C LEU A 60 0.01 15.95 9.76
N ALA A 61 -0.10 17.29 9.73
CA ALA A 61 -1.35 17.98 9.42
C ALA A 61 -1.83 17.73 7.97
N SER A 62 -0.90 17.40 7.08
CA SER A 62 -1.19 17.06 5.67
C SER A 62 -1.69 15.62 5.48
N TRP A 63 -1.65 14.80 6.54
CA TRP A 63 -2.00 13.38 6.52
C TRP A 63 -1.20 12.61 5.46
N PRO A 64 0.14 12.64 5.48
CA PRO A 64 0.92 11.99 4.45
C PRO A 64 0.67 10.48 4.43
N ARG A 65 0.53 9.95 3.21
CA ARG A 65 0.52 8.51 2.96
C ARG A 65 1.90 7.94 3.21
N LEU A 66 1.99 6.96 4.10
CA LEU A 66 3.27 6.38 4.49
C LEU A 66 4.02 5.81 3.27
N ASP A 67 3.32 5.08 2.41
CA ASP A 67 3.91 4.47 1.22
C ASP A 67 4.47 5.49 0.22
N SER A 68 3.88 6.69 0.15
CA SER A 68 4.37 7.75 -0.74
C SER A 68 5.68 8.39 -0.27
N LEU A 69 5.98 8.28 1.03
CA LEU A 69 7.18 8.82 1.63
C LEU A 69 8.40 7.88 1.46
N LEU A 70 8.16 6.60 1.19
CA LEU A 70 9.24 5.61 1.14
C LEU A 70 10.02 5.66 -0.18
N PRO A 71 11.25 5.10 -0.20
CA PRO A 71 11.94 4.74 -1.43
C PRO A 71 11.09 3.86 -2.34
N GLN A 72 11.31 3.95 -3.65
CA GLN A 72 10.44 3.36 -4.68
C GLN A 72 10.22 1.84 -4.48
N GLU A 73 11.28 1.13 -4.11
CA GLU A 73 11.30 -0.31 -3.83
C GLU A 73 10.40 -0.72 -2.66
N ALA A 74 10.19 0.18 -1.71
CA ALA A 74 9.41 -0.04 -0.50
C ALA A 74 7.96 0.48 -0.60
N ARG A 75 7.58 1.19 -1.67
CA ARG A 75 6.19 1.71 -1.81
C ARG A 75 5.14 0.63 -2.05
N ARG A 76 5.58 -0.57 -2.40
CA ARG A 76 4.72 -1.68 -2.81
C ARG A 76 4.05 -2.32 -1.58
N LEU A 77 2.83 -1.89 -1.24
CA LEU A 77 2.11 -2.38 -0.06
C LEU A 77 2.01 -3.91 0.02
N GLY A 78 1.93 -4.61 -1.12
CA GLY A 78 1.87 -6.08 -1.18
C GLY A 78 3.15 -6.78 -0.71
N THR A 79 4.29 -6.08 -0.64
CA THR A 79 5.56 -6.64 -0.11
C THR A 79 5.72 -6.40 1.39
N TRP A 80 4.84 -5.62 2.02
CA TRP A 80 4.94 -5.30 3.44
C TRP A 80 4.54 -6.52 4.26
N GLN A 81 5.50 -7.13 4.94
CA GLN A 81 5.24 -8.28 5.81
C GLN A 81 4.76 -7.84 7.18
N ARG A 82 5.32 -6.76 7.71
CA ARG A 82 5.06 -6.31 9.06
C ARG A 82 5.23 -4.80 9.18
N LEU A 83 4.31 -4.17 9.91
CA LEU A 83 4.51 -2.85 10.50
C LEU A 83 4.54 -3.00 12.02
N SER A 84 5.62 -2.53 12.64
CA SER A 84 5.73 -2.46 14.10
C SER A 84 5.72 -1.01 14.55
N PHE A 85 4.92 -0.71 15.56
CA PHE A 85 4.71 0.65 16.06
C PHE A 85 5.28 0.78 17.46
N THR A 86 6.24 1.70 17.62
CA THR A 86 6.65 2.17 18.95
C THR A 86 5.71 3.28 19.35
N THR A 87 5.01 3.09 20.47
CA THR A 87 4.10 4.08 21.05
C THR A 87 4.49 4.36 22.50
N THR A 88 3.77 5.26 23.19
CA THR A 88 3.92 5.41 24.64
C THR A 88 3.37 4.22 25.44
N GLY A 89 2.58 3.35 24.81
CA GLY A 89 1.98 2.17 25.42
C GLY A 89 2.64 0.88 24.96
N ALA A 90 1.85 -0.20 24.94
CA ALA A 90 2.31 -1.49 24.45
C ALA A 90 2.69 -1.40 22.96
N PRO A 91 3.81 -2.03 22.54
CA PRO A 91 4.14 -2.18 21.12
C PRO A 91 2.97 -2.83 20.37
N THR A 92 2.62 -2.27 19.23
CA THR A 92 1.57 -2.81 18.36
C THR A 92 2.20 -3.32 17.08
N VAL A 93 1.70 -4.44 16.56
CA VAL A 93 2.17 -5.03 15.31
C VAL A 93 1.00 -5.24 14.38
N LEU A 94 1.15 -4.82 13.13
CA LEU A 94 0.24 -5.14 12.04
C LEU A 94 0.95 -6.06 11.05
N GLU A 95 0.58 -7.34 11.08
CA GLU A 95 1.07 -8.34 10.13
C GLU A 95 0.36 -8.21 8.79
N LYS A 96 1.10 -8.39 7.70
CA LYS A 96 0.66 -8.37 6.30
C LYS A 96 -0.42 -7.30 6.03
N PRO A 97 -0.11 -5.99 6.18
CA PRO A 97 -1.11 -4.93 6.14
C PRO A 97 -2.02 -4.98 4.91
N ALA A 98 -1.47 -5.18 3.71
CA ALA A 98 -2.26 -5.24 2.48
C ALA A 98 -3.17 -6.48 2.36
N GLN A 99 -2.86 -7.56 3.09
CA GLN A 99 -3.70 -8.77 3.14
C GLN A 99 -4.84 -8.61 4.16
N ASN A 100 -4.53 -8.07 5.34
CA ASN A 100 -5.49 -7.94 6.44
C ASN A 100 -6.37 -6.68 6.33
N HIS A 101 -5.88 -5.65 5.64
CA HIS A 101 -6.59 -4.42 5.31
C HIS A 101 -6.58 -4.21 3.80
N PRO A 102 -7.27 -5.09 3.05
CA PRO A 102 -7.34 -4.95 1.60
C PRO A 102 -7.92 -3.58 1.25
N ASP A 103 -7.44 -3.00 0.16
CA ASP A 103 -7.96 -1.76 -0.40
C ASP A 103 -7.82 -0.52 0.51
N GLN A 104 -7.03 -0.61 1.59
CA GLN A 104 -6.72 0.50 2.49
C GLN A 104 -5.30 1.02 2.28
N VAL A 105 -5.11 2.32 2.52
CA VAL A 105 -3.81 3.00 2.43
C VAL A 105 -3.28 3.34 3.82
N PRO A 106 -1.96 3.18 4.07
CA PRO A 106 -1.34 3.55 5.33
C PRO A 106 -1.11 5.06 5.38
N VAL A 107 -1.54 5.70 6.46
CA VAL A 107 -1.46 7.16 6.64
C VAL A 107 -0.91 7.45 8.04
N VAL A 108 -0.01 8.43 8.11
CA VAL A 108 0.46 9.00 9.39
C VAL A 108 -0.12 10.41 9.49
N PHE A 109 -0.72 10.76 10.63
CA PHE A 109 -1.42 12.03 10.81
C PHE A 109 -1.39 12.49 12.26
N ALA A 110 -1.77 13.74 12.52
CA ALA A 110 -1.99 14.23 13.88
C ALA A 110 -3.44 13.99 14.29
N SER A 111 -3.66 13.28 15.40
CA SER A 111 -4.98 13.11 16.03
C SER A 111 -5.51 14.42 16.61
N SER A 112 -6.76 14.41 17.10
CA SER A 112 -7.40 15.59 17.70
C SER A 112 -6.70 16.11 18.95
N ASP A 113 -5.94 15.27 19.66
CA ASP A 113 -5.07 15.66 20.78
C ASP A 113 -3.65 16.04 20.33
N GLY A 114 -3.41 16.16 19.03
CA GLY A 114 -2.15 16.59 18.43
C GLY A 114 -1.06 15.53 18.38
N LYS A 115 -1.33 14.31 18.87
CA LYS A 115 -0.35 13.23 18.87
C LYS A 115 -0.19 12.63 17.47
N PRO A 116 0.99 12.12 17.12
CA PRO A 116 1.13 11.37 15.88
C PRO A 116 0.39 10.03 15.97
N THR A 117 -0.34 9.70 14.91
CA THR A 117 -1.23 8.56 14.82
C THR A 117 -1.02 7.90 13.47
N PHE A 118 -1.06 6.57 13.47
CA PHE A 118 -1.11 5.77 12.25
C PHE A 118 -2.51 5.25 12.01
N GLY A 119 -2.93 5.17 10.75
CA GLY A 119 -4.14 4.45 10.38
C GLY A 119 -4.10 3.83 8.99
N MET A 120 -4.86 2.74 8.83
CA MET A 120 -5.19 2.16 7.53
C MET A 120 -6.56 2.69 7.12
N PHE A 121 -6.64 3.38 5.98
CA PHE A 121 -7.86 4.06 5.55
C PHE A 121 -8.36 3.54 4.21
N ASP A 122 -9.68 3.37 4.08
CA ASP A 122 -10.30 3.43 2.76
C ASP A 122 -9.93 4.78 2.12
N PRO A 123 -9.46 4.85 0.87
CA PRO A 123 -9.08 6.10 0.23
C PRO A 123 -10.17 7.20 0.22
N VAL A 124 -11.45 6.82 0.20
CA VAL A 124 -12.57 7.76 0.32
C VAL A 124 -12.65 8.33 1.74
N GLU A 125 -12.49 7.47 2.75
CA GLU A 125 -12.38 7.90 4.15
C GLU A 125 -11.16 8.78 4.37
N TYR A 126 -10.01 8.42 3.81
CA TYR A 126 -8.80 9.22 3.83
C TYR A 126 -9.03 10.62 3.21
N ALA A 127 -9.67 10.70 2.05
CA ALA A 127 -9.93 11.97 1.36
C ALA A 127 -10.78 12.94 2.20
N LYS A 128 -11.69 12.43 3.03
CA LYS A 128 -12.50 13.23 3.98
C LYS A 128 -11.95 13.27 5.41
N LYS A 129 -10.74 12.73 5.64
CA LYS A 129 -10.14 12.59 6.98
C LYS A 129 -11.07 11.88 7.98
N GLY A 130 -11.74 10.83 7.50
CA GLY A 130 -12.77 10.05 8.19
C GLY A 130 -12.22 8.94 9.09
N GLN A 131 -12.90 7.78 9.10
CA GLN A 131 -12.57 6.69 10.01
C GLN A 131 -11.54 5.71 9.40
N ALA A 132 -10.55 5.34 10.20
CA ALA A 132 -9.58 4.29 9.85
C ALA A 132 -10.15 2.90 10.17
N GLY A 133 -9.87 1.92 9.31
CA GLY A 133 -10.18 0.51 9.58
C GLY A 133 -9.24 -0.13 10.61
N PHE A 134 -8.03 0.42 10.75
CA PHE A 134 -7.07 0.11 11.81
C PHE A 134 -6.39 1.39 12.25
N ARG A 135 -6.09 1.53 13.54
CA ARG A 135 -5.59 2.78 14.12
C ARG A 135 -4.65 2.51 15.29
N VAL A 136 -3.55 3.27 15.34
CA VAL A 136 -2.56 3.24 16.44
C VAL A 136 -2.25 4.67 16.83
N GLU A 137 -2.50 5.01 18.09
CA GLU A 137 -2.28 6.36 18.65
C GLU A 137 -0.87 6.52 19.24
N GLY A 138 -0.39 7.76 19.29
CA GLY A 138 0.87 8.10 19.97
C GLY A 138 2.10 7.43 19.37
N VAL A 139 2.10 7.27 18.05
CA VAL A 139 3.18 6.63 17.27
C VAL A 139 4.42 7.51 17.29
N ARG A 140 5.57 6.93 17.61
CA ARG A 140 6.89 7.58 17.59
C ARG A 140 7.78 6.98 16.51
N GLU A 141 7.70 5.66 16.35
CA GLU A 141 8.41 4.93 15.30
C GLU A 141 7.47 4.00 14.56
N VAL A 142 7.69 3.88 13.26
CA VAL A 142 7.10 2.83 12.41
C VAL A 142 8.23 2.06 11.78
N ARG A 143 8.31 0.76 12.06
CA ARG A 143 9.27 -0.16 11.42
C ARG A 143 8.55 -1.02 10.41
N LEU A 144 8.88 -0.84 9.14
CA LEU A 144 8.42 -1.65 8.03
C LEU A 144 9.42 -2.77 7.79
N SER A 145 8.96 -4.02 7.79
CA SER A 145 9.72 -5.14 7.23
C SER A 145 9.15 -5.56 5.89
N LEU A 146 10.03 -5.67 4.91
CA LEU A 146 9.68 -6.11 3.56
C LEU A 146 9.82 -7.62 3.43
N SER A 147 9.05 -8.21 2.52
CA SER A 147 9.21 -9.60 2.15
C SER A 147 10.60 -9.81 1.55
N LYS A 148 11.41 -10.64 2.20
CA LYS A 148 12.61 -11.20 1.59
C LYS A 148 12.12 -12.17 0.52
N MET A 149 12.21 -11.80 -0.75
CA MET A 149 11.91 -12.72 -1.84
C MET A 149 12.94 -13.85 -1.83
N ASP A 150 12.67 -14.93 -1.12
CA ASP A 150 13.26 -16.21 -1.49
C ASP A 150 12.58 -16.63 -2.80
N ARG A 151 13.34 -16.63 -3.89
CA ARG A 151 12.91 -17.07 -5.23
C ARG A 151 12.52 -18.57 -5.29
N GLY A 152 12.36 -19.25 -4.15
CA GLY A 152 12.10 -20.67 -4.05
C GLY A 152 10.75 -20.98 -3.41
N GLY A 153 9.80 -21.46 -4.22
CA GLY A 153 9.09 -22.70 -3.87
C GLY A 153 7.68 -22.63 -3.27
N ASP A 154 7.20 -21.55 -2.67
CA ASP A 154 5.89 -21.59 -2.01
C ASP A 154 4.79 -20.86 -2.79
N HIS A 155 4.10 -21.63 -3.65
CA HIS A 155 2.96 -21.25 -4.47
C HIS A 155 1.66 -20.94 -3.69
N GLN A 156 1.72 -20.42 -2.46
CA GLN A 156 0.53 -20.13 -1.66
C GLN A 156 0.20 -18.64 -1.50
N GLY A 157 1.15 -17.75 -1.78
CA GLY A 157 0.84 -16.34 -1.99
C GLY A 157 0.73 -16.08 -3.48
N GLY A 158 -0.46 -15.74 -3.99
CA GLY A 158 -0.61 -15.13 -5.31
C GLY A 158 0.10 -13.78 -5.35
N GLY A 159 1.43 -13.83 -5.42
CA GLY A 159 2.38 -12.74 -5.34
C GLY A 159 2.38 -11.95 -6.63
N GLY A 160 1.32 -11.19 -6.84
CA GLY A 160 1.42 -10.01 -7.67
C GLY A 160 2.20 -8.97 -6.89
N GLU A 161 3.43 -8.67 -7.32
CA GLU A 161 4.16 -7.51 -6.85
C GLU A 161 3.23 -6.29 -6.87
N GLY A 162 2.90 -5.72 -5.71
CA GLY A 162 2.00 -4.57 -5.64
C GLY A 162 2.57 -3.41 -6.45
N ALA A 163 1.90 -2.96 -7.50
CA ALA A 163 2.34 -1.81 -8.28
C ALA A 163 2.20 -0.53 -7.47
N ASP A 164 3.12 0.41 -7.71
CA ASP A 164 3.06 1.76 -7.19
C ASP A 164 1.86 2.48 -7.83
N ILE A 165 0.81 2.73 -7.04
CA ILE A 165 -0.41 3.36 -7.51
C ILE A 165 -0.19 4.78 -8.04
N THR A 166 0.90 5.46 -7.65
CA THR A 166 1.24 6.78 -8.20
C THR A 166 1.60 6.73 -9.68
N LYS A 167 1.93 5.53 -10.21
CA LYS A 167 2.21 5.31 -11.63
C LYS A 167 0.98 4.87 -12.42
N LEU A 168 -0.16 4.68 -11.75
CA LEU A 168 -1.40 4.30 -12.41
C LEU A 168 -1.91 5.50 -13.22
N VAL A 169 -2.18 5.27 -14.50
CA VAL A 169 -2.81 6.25 -15.41
C VAL A 169 -3.89 5.54 -16.21
N LEU A 170 -5.08 6.12 -16.22
CA LEU A 170 -6.20 5.71 -17.07
C LEU A 170 -6.44 6.82 -18.11
N GLU A 171 -6.20 6.52 -19.38
CA GLU A 171 -6.50 7.43 -20.48
C GLU A 171 -7.99 7.35 -20.84
N ILE A 172 -8.66 8.50 -20.98
CA ILE A 172 -10.04 8.59 -21.46
C ILE A 172 -10.03 9.40 -22.75
N VAL A 173 -10.32 8.74 -23.87
CA VAL A 173 -10.34 9.34 -25.20
C VAL A 173 -11.79 9.65 -25.57
N THR A 174 -12.04 10.89 -25.95
CA THR A 174 -13.35 11.38 -26.38
C THR A 174 -13.23 12.07 -27.74
N LYS A 175 -14.36 12.41 -28.38
CA LYS A 175 -14.35 13.23 -29.60
C LYS A 175 -13.70 14.61 -29.38
N ASP A 176 -13.79 15.14 -28.17
CA ASP A 176 -13.22 16.44 -27.79
C ASP A 176 -11.73 16.36 -27.40
N GLY A 177 -11.14 15.17 -27.43
CA GLY A 177 -9.73 14.94 -27.13
C GLY A 177 -9.50 13.95 -25.99
N LYS A 178 -8.28 13.98 -25.45
CA LYS A 178 -7.80 13.03 -24.44
C LYS A 178 -7.79 13.67 -23.05
N LYS A 179 -8.28 12.93 -22.06
CA LYS A 179 -8.18 13.24 -20.63
C LYS A 179 -7.49 12.07 -19.92
N GLN A 180 -6.96 12.32 -18.74
CA GLN A 180 -6.32 11.28 -17.93
C GLN A 180 -6.85 11.34 -16.50
N LEU A 181 -6.98 10.17 -15.88
CA LEU A 181 -7.11 10.03 -14.44
C LEU A 181 -5.86 9.32 -13.91
N THR A 182 -5.17 9.95 -12.99
CA THR A 182 -4.03 9.38 -12.28
C THR A 182 -4.51 8.52 -11.11
N GLY A 183 -3.66 7.61 -10.62
CA GLY A 183 -3.97 6.79 -9.46
C GLY A 183 -4.47 7.58 -8.24
N PRO A 184 -3.81 8.70 -7.84
CA PRO A 184 -4.30 9.57 -6.78
C PRO A 184 -5.68 10.19 -7.02
N GLU A 185 -6.08 10.44 -8.28
CA GLU A 185 -7.42 10.93 -8.61
C GLU A 185 -8.44 9.80 -8.58
N ILE A 186 -8.08 8.63 -9.13
CA ILE A 186 -8.91 7.42 -9.15
C ILE A 186 -9.29 6.99 -7.73
N VAL A 187 -8.33 6.95 -6.80
CA VAL A 187 -8.63 6.51 -5.43
C VAL A 187 -9.51 7.47 -4.64
N LYS A 188 -9.66 8.73 -5.09
CA LYS A 188 -10.60 9.67 -4.47
C LYS A 188 -12.05 9.43 -4.90
N LEU A 189 -12.26 8.68 -5.98
CA LEU A 189 -13.61 8.38 -6.46
C LEU A 189 -14.34 7.46 -5.47
N PRO A 190 -15.64 7.69 -5.23
CA PRO A 190 -16.40 6.88 -4.28
C PRO A 190 -16.45 5.42 -4.74
N ARG A 191 -16.13 4.50 -3.83
CA ARG A 191 -16.13 3.07 -4.12
C ARG A 191 -17.46 2.43 -3.80
N GLU A 192 -17.86 1.48 -4.63
CA GLU A 192 -19.09 0.70 -4.48
C GLU A 192 -18.75 -0.78 -4.26
N PRO A 193 -19.61 -1.54 -3.55
CA PRO A 193 -19.51 -2.99 -3.48
C PRO A 193 -19.51 -3.63 -4.87
N GLN A 194 -18.72 -4.67 -5.03
CA GLN A 194 -18.77 -5.51 -6.21
C GLN A 194 -20.15 -6.18 -6.28
N PRO A 195 -20.76 -6.30 -7.47
CA PRO A 195 -21.96 -7.10 -7.65
C PRO A 195 -21.79 -8.52 -7.07
N GLY A 196 -22.67 -8.89 -6.13
CA GLY A 196 -22.66 -10.18 -5.46
C GLY A 196 -21.62 -10.35 -4.33
N SER A 197 -20.94 -9.28 -3.90
CA SER A 197 -19.98 -9.33 -2.78
C SER A 197 -19.82 -7.97 -2.11
N ASP A 198 -20.02 -7.91 -0.78
CA ASP A 198 -19.80 -6.69 0.01
C ASP A 198 -18.33 -6.47 0.39
N ASP A 199 -17.51 -7.53 0.32
CA ASP A 199 -16.11 -7.53 0.76
C ASP A 199 -15.17 -6.87 -0.26
N THR A 200 -15.55 -6.90 -1.54
CA THR A 200 -14.74 -6.29 -2.60
C THR A 200 -15.33 -4.95 -2.99
N LYS A 201 -14.52 -3.89 -2.96
CA LYS A 201 -14.94 -2.56 -3.39
C LYS A 201 -14.20 -2.12 -4.65
N GLY A 202 -14.83 -1.24 -5.42
CA GLY A 202 -14.30 -0.76 -6.69
C GLY A 202 -15.17 0.35 -7.25
N TRP A 203 -15.16 0.50 -8.56
CA TRP A 203 -15.85 1.56 -9.28
C TRP A 203 -16.64 0.97 -10.44
N ARG A 204 -17.78 1.57 -10.74
CA ARG A 204 -18.41 1.43 -12.05
C ARG A 204 -17.57 2.16 -13.08
N VAL A 205 -17.48 1.60 -14.29
CA VAL A 205 -16.76 2.25 -15.40
C VAL A 205 -17.26 3.68 -15.64
N THR A 206 -18.56 3.94 -15.44
CA THR A 206 -19.17 5.26 -15.63
C THR A 206 -18.64 6.32 -14.68
N GLN A 207 -18.19 5.95 -13.48
CA GLN A 207 -17.64 6.89 -12.51
C GLN A 207 -16.34 7.53 -13.00
N PHE A 208 -15.53 6.82 -13.79
CA PHE A 208 -14.34 7.39 -14.42
C PHE A 208 -14.72 8.42 -15.48
N LEU A 209 -15.79 8.17 -16.25
CA LEU A 209 -16.30 9.10 -17.25
C LEU A 209 -16.84 10.37 -16.60
N GLU A 210 -17.65 10.21 -15.55
CA GLU A 210 -18.21 11.31 -14.77
C GLU A 210 -17.10 12.17 -14.14
N ALA A 211 -16.04 11.55 -13.61
CA ALA A 211 -14.91 12.24 -13.02
C ALA A 211 -14.17 13.18 -13.99
N VAL A 212 -14.23 12.88 -15.29
CA VAL A 212 -13.66 13.74 -16.35
C VAL A 212 -14.71 14.56 -17.10
N GLY A 213 -15.95 14.61 -16.60
CA GLY A 213 -17.05 15.41 -17.15
C GLY A 213 -17.73 14.81 -18.38
N VAL A 214 -17.55 13.51 -18.64
CA VAL A 214 -18.19 12.82 -19.76
C VAL A 214 -19.49 12.19 -19.29
N THR A 215 -20.61 12.80 -19.67
CA THR A 215 -21.96 12.37 -19.24
C THR A 215 -22.83 11.84 -20.38
N LYS A 216 -22.37 11.96 -21.63
CA LYS A 216 -23.08 11.51 -22.84
C LYS A 216 -22.17 10.66 -23.70
N TYR A 217 -22.64 9.47 -24.05
CA TYR A 217 -21.97 8.52 -24.93
C TYR A 217 -22.97 7.51 -25.47
N GLU A 218 -22.70 6.96 -26.65
CA GLU A 218 -23.50 5.88 -27.24
C GLU A 218 -22.91 4.51 -26.88
N SER A 219 -21.58 4.43 -26.88
CA SER A 219 -20.83 3.25 -26.51
C SER A 219 -19.45 3.63 -26.00
N ILE A 220 -18.81 2.70 -25.33
CA ILE A 220 -17.41 2.84 -24.92
C ILE A 220 -16.65 1.56 -25.27
N VAL A 221 -15.34 1.69 -25.48
CA VAL A 221 -14.45 0.54 -25.66
C VAL A 221 -13.37 0.61 -24.59
N LEU A 222 -13.26 -0.44 -23.80
CA LEU A 222 -12.23 -0.59 -22.78
C LEU A 222 -11.02 -1.28 -23.40
N PHE A 223 -9.82 -0.85 -23.01
CA PHE A 223 -8.57 -1.44 -23.45
C PHE A 223 -7.68 -1.74 -22.24
N ASP A 224 -7.01 -2.88 -22.29
CA ASP A 224 -5.88 -3.12 -21.40
C ASP A 224 -4.53 -2.79 -22.04
N ALA A 225 -3.48 -2.83 -21.22
CA ALA A 225 -2.10 -2.58 -21.66
C ALA A 225 -1.58 -3.58 -22.71
N SER A 226 -2.22 -4.74 -22.89
CA SER A 226 -1.86 -5.73 -23.92
C SER A 226 -2.57 -5.49 -25.26
N GLY A 227 -3.53 -4.56 -25.30
CA GLY A 227 -4.35 -4.27 -26.46
C GLY A 227 -5.64 -5.08 -26.54
N ALA A 228 -5.96 -5.90 -25.53
CA ALA A 228 -7.25 -6.58 -25.46
C ALA A 228 -8.37 -5.54 -25.26
N THR A 229 -9.54 -5.81 -25.84
CA THR A 229 -10.65 -4.85 -25.83
C THR A 229 -11.96 -5.45 -25.36
N VAL A 230 -12.79 -4.62 -24.72
CA VAL A 230 -14.17 -4.94 -24.38
C VAL A 230 -15.07 -3.79 -24.83
N PRO A 231 -15.86 -3.96 -25.90
CA PRO A 231 -16.85 -2.97 -26.31
C PRO A 231 -18.10 -3.07 -25.42
N LEU A 232 -18.60 -1.92 -24.98
CA LEU A 232 -19.79 -1.79 -24.15
C LEU A 232 -20.77 -0.81 -24.80
N THR A 233 -22.02 -1.21 -24.96
CA THR A 233 -23.11 -0.34 -25.42
C THR A 233 -23.93 0.15 -24.22
N LYS A 234 -24.97 0.95 -24.48
CA LYS A 234 -25.93 1.36 -23.45
C LYS A 234 -26.51 0.18 -22.66
N LYS A 235 -26.70 -0.98 -23.29
CA LYS A 235 -27.24 -2.18 -22.62
C LYS A 235 -26.29 -2.69 -21.54
N GLU A 236 -25.00 -2.75 -21.84
CA GLU A 236 -23.98 -3.22 -20.89
C GLU A 236 -23.66 -2.18 -19.80
N LEU A 237 -24.13 -0.94 -19.96
CA LEU A 237 -23.96 0.16 -19.00
C LEU A 237 -25.22 0.41 -18.16
N ASP A 238 -26.30 -0.35 -18.39
CA ASP A 238 -27.54 -0.26 -17.62
C ASP A 238 -27.39 -0.99 -16.26
N PRO A 239 -27.38 -0.26 -15.13
CA PRO A 239 -27.19 -0.86 -13.80
C PRO A 239 -28.31 -1.84 -13.39
N ALA A 240 -29.47 -1.82 -14.06
CA ALA A 240 -30.55 -2.76 -13.78
C ALA A 240 -30.22 -4.19 -14.26
N THR A 241 -29.39 -4.32 -15.29
CA THR A 241 -29.11 -5.61 -15.96
C THR A 241 -27.63 -5.97 -16.00
N SER A 242 -26.74 -4.98 -15.94
CA SER A 242 -25.29 -5.14 -16.06
C SER A 242 -24.55 -4.20 -15.11
N ASN A 243 -23.35 -4.57 -14.71
CA ASN A 243 -22.46 -3.72 -13.93
C ASN A 243 -21.01 -3.91 -14.43
N PRO A 244 -20.52 -3.02 -15.31
CA PRO A 244 -19.13 -2.99 -15.72
C PRO A 244 -18.30 -2.44 -14.57
N PHE A 245 -17.69 -3.35 -13.82
CA PHE A 245 -17.03 -3.06 -12.55
C PHE A 245 -15.51 -3.07 -12.70
N VAL A 246 -14.84 -2.17 -12.03
CA VAL A 246 -13.38 -2.05 -11.99
C VAL A 246 -12.93 -2.05 -10.56
N LYS A 247 -11.93 -2.86 -10.23
CA LYS A 247 -11.27 -2.82 -8.92
C LYS A 247 -9.77 -2.64 -9.07
N LEU A 248 -9.15 -2.07 -8.04
CA LEU A 248 -7.71 -2.15 -7.91
C LEU A 248 -7.37 -3.52 -7.34
N ASN A 249 -6.55 -4.31 -8.04
CA ASN A 249 -6.12 -5.60 -7.52
C ASN A 249 -4.92 -5.45 -6.56
N LYS A 250 -4.52 -6.55 -5.91
CA LYS A 250 -3.35 -6.58 -5.01
C LYS A 250 -2.04 -6.19 -5.71
N SER A 251 -1.97 -6.36 -7.02
CA SER A 251 -0.86 -5.92 -7.86
C SER A 251 -0.92 -4.43 -8.20
N GLY A 252 -1.82 -3.62 -7.63
CA GLY A 252 -1.93 -2.18 -7.93
C GLY A 252 -2.40 -1.85 -9.34
N VAL A 253 -3.08 -2.79 -10.00
CA VAL A 253 -3.55 -2.67 -11.39
C VAL A 253 -5.08 -2.62 -11.41
N LEU A 254 -5.64 -1.78 -12.29
CA LEU A 254 -7.09 -1.74 -12.52
C LEU A 254 -7.53 -3.00 -13.27
N ARG A 255 -8.31 -3.83 -12.58
CA ARG A 255 -8.95 -5.01 -13.15
C ARG A 255 -10.41 -4.69 -13.44
N PHE A 256 -10.78 -4.75 -14.71
CA PHE A 256 -12.17 -4.68 -15.13
C PHE A 256 -12.79 -6.08 -15.15
N ARG A 257 -14.06 -6.15 -14.78
CA ARG A 257 -14.91 -7.32 -14.94
C ARG A 257 -16.35 -6.87 -15.20
N MET A 258 -16.95 -7.43 -16.25
CA MET A 258 -18.38 -7.31 -16.48
C MET A 258 -19.14 -8.24 -15.55
N PHE A 259 -20.19 -7.74 -14.91
CA PHE A 259 -21.18 -8.55 -14.21
C PHE A 259 -22.53 -8.38 -14.87
N THR A 260 -23.24 -9.47 -15.14
CA THR A 260 -24.61 -9.45 -15.67
C THR A 260 -25.55 -10.10 -14.68
N LYS A 261 -26.75 -9.53 -14.54
CA LYS A 261 -27.76 -10.04 -13.62
C LYS A 261 -28.36 -11.34 -14.17
N GLN A 262 -28.39 -12.38 -13.35
CA GLN A 262 -29.00 -13.67 -13.66
C GLN A 262 -29.93 -14.07 -12.52
N GLY A 263 -31.23 -13.86 -12.71
CA GLY A 263 -32.21 -13.99 -11.63
C GLY A 263 -31.93 -13.02 -10.48
N ALA A 264 -31.76 -13.57 -9.27
CA ALA A 264 -31.39 -12.81 -8.08
C ALA A 264 -29.86 -12.60 -7.93
N GLY A 265 -29.05 -13.30 -8.73
CA GLY A 265 -27.59 -13.28 -8.64
C GLY A 265 -26.90 -12.46 -9.73
N TRP A 266 -25.58 -12.42 -9.63
CA TRP A 266 -24.68 -11.80 -10.62
C TRP A 266 -23.72 -12.83 -11.19
N SER A 267 -23.55 -12.81 -12.51
CA SER A 267 -22.64 -13.71 -13.21
C SER A 267 -21.48 -12.91 -13.82
N PRO A 268 -20.23 -13.31 -13.60
CA PRO A 268 -19.08 -12.65 -14.19
C PRO A 268 -18.97 -12.98 -15.68
N GLY A 269 -18.61 -11.99 -16.49
CA GLY A 269 -18.39 -12.12 -17.94
C GLY A 269 -16.99 -11.67 -18.34
N ALA A 270 -16.92 -10.77 -19.33
CA ALA A 270 -15.66 -10.20 -19.84
C ALA A 270 -14.76 -9.65 -18.71
N ASP A 271 -13.44 -9.79 -18.87
CA ASP A 271 -12.42 -9.43 -17.87
C ASP A 271 -11.25 -8.77 -18.59
N LEU A 272 -10.72 -7.67 -18.04
CA LEU A 272 -9.45 -7.07 -18.46
C LEU A 272 -8.53 -6.93 -17.25
N ARG A 273 -7.27 -7.35 -17.40
CA ARG A 273 -6.27 -7.36 -16.33
C ARG A 273 -5.27 -6.24 -16.56
N GLY A 274 -5.68 -5.01 -16.31
CA GLY A 274 -4.87 -3.82 -16.56
C GLY A 274 -5.54 -2.83 -17.48
N LEU A 275 -6.77 -2.44 -17.14
CA LEU A 275 -7.48 -1.35 -17.79
C LEU A 275 -6.59 -0.10 -17.80
N SER A 276 -6.26 0.37 -18.99
CA SER A 276 -5.34 1.49 -19.21
C SER A 276 -5.97 2.60 -20.06
N LYS A 277 -7.00 2.27 -20.86
CA LYS A 277 -7.68 3.25 -21.71
C LYS A 277 -9.18 2.95 -21.82
N ILE A 278 -9.98 4.02 -21.85
CA ILE A 278 -11.41 4.02 -22.21
C ILE A 278 -11.58 4.94 -23.42
N GLU A 279 -12.11 4.41 -24.51
CA GLU A 279 -12.47 5.19 -25.68
C GLU A 279 -13.99 5.39 -25.72
N VAL A 280 -14.42 6.64 -25.82
CA VAL A 280 -15.83 7.06 -25.76
C VAL A 280 -16.31 7.44 -27.15
N LYS A 281 -17.43 6.85 -27.58
CA LYS A 281 -18.03 7.05 -28.90
C LYS A 281 -19.38 7.75 -28.84
#